data_AF-A0A368JR64-F1
#
_entry.id   AF-A0A368JR64-F1
#
_cell.length_a   1.000
_cell.length_b   1.000
_cell.length_c   1.000
_cell.angle_alpha   90.00
_cell.angle_beta   90.00
_cell.angle_gamma   90.00
#
_symmetry.space_group_name_H-M   'P 1'
#
loop_
_entity.id
_entity.type
_entity.pdbx_description
1 polymer ?
#
loop_
_entity_poly.entity_id
_entity_poly.type
_entity_poly.pdbx_seq_one_letter_code
_entity_poly.pdbx_strand_id
1 'polypeptide(L)'
;MNRFFLLFLIVLFSSCDKSDLKPDLITMQVADHYQDCTGVGPMKCLLVKIDGAPNWTYHYAGIEGFAYEEGFEYKLTVKREKIKNPPADGSSIRYTLVNVIEKIKP
;
A
#
# COMPACT_ATOMS: atom_id res chain seq x y z
N MET A 1 -37.37 5.56 -55.75
CA MET A 1 -37.39 5.00 -54.38
C MET A 1 -36.12 4.21 -54.15
N ASN A 2 -35.13 4.77 -53.46
CA ASN A 2 -34.64 4.29 -52.16
C ASN A 2 -33.29 4.96 -51.89
N ARG A 3 -33.30 5.94 -50.99
CA ARG A 3 -32.12 6.57 -50.38
C ARG A 3 -32.23 6.28 -48.89
N PHE A 4 -31.31 5.53 -48.32
CA PHE A 4 -31.09 5.46 -46.87
C PHE A 4 -29.66 4.96 -46.65
N PHE A 5 -28.67 5.86 -46.55
CA PHE A 5 -28.24 6.55 -45.33
C PHE A 5 -27.54 5.61 -44.34
N LEU A 6 -26.19 5.71 -44.32
CA LEU A 6 -25.30 5.76 -43.16
C LEU A 6 -25.67 4.90 -41.93
N LEU A 7 -24.77 4.00 -41.50
CA LEU A 7 -23.75 4.30 -40.48
C LEU A 7 -22.99 3.04 -40.02
N PHE A 8 -21.68 3.20 -40.05
CA PHE A 8 -20.63 2.49 -39.34
C PHE A 8 -20.95 2.35 -37.84
N LEU A 9 -20.90 1.15 -37.26
CA LEU A 9 -20.63 0.99 -35.82
C LEU A 9 -19.99 -0.37 -35.51
N ILE A 10 -18.72 -0.50 -35.90
CA ILE A 10 -17.81 -1.45 -35.26
C ILE A 10 -17.59 -0.90 -33.85
N VAL A 11 -18.36 -1.38 -32.88
CA VAL A 11 -18.10 -1.11 -31.46
C VAL A 11 -16.89 -1.97 -31.06
N LEU A 12 -15.70 -1.38 -31.20
CA LEU A 12 -14.50 -1.86 -30.54
C LEU A 12 -14.70 -1.68 -29.04
N PHE A 13 -14.94 -2.76 -28.30
CA PHE A 13 -14.74 -2.78 -26.86
C PHE A 13 -13.23 -2.64 -26.58
N SER A 14 -12.73 -1.40 -26.62
CA SER A 14 -11.43 -1.06 -26.03
C SER A 14 -11.61 -1.03 -24.51
N SER A 15 -11.59 -2.20 -23.88
CA SER A 15 -11.26 -2.27 -22.46
C SER A 15 -9.74 -2.17 -22.36
N CYS A 16 -9.26 -0.95 -22.15
CA CYS A 16 -7.89 -0.71 -21.74
C CYS A 16 -7.94 0.07 -20.42
N ASP A 17 -8.32 -0.61 -19.34
CA ASP A 17 -7.97 -0.13 -18.02
C ASP A 17 -6.49 -0.39 -17.83
N LYS A 18 -5.66 0.56 -18.27
CA LYS A 18 -4.30 0.68 -17.75
C LYS A 18 -4.46 1.09 -16.29
N SER A 19 -4.68 0.09 -15.42
CA SER A 19 -4.50 0.27 -14.00
C SER A 19 -3.01 0.52 -13.79
N ASP A 20 -2.61 1.77 -13.95
CA ASP A 20 -1.27 2.27 -13.73
C ASP A 20 -0.86 1.84 -12.31
N LEU A 21 -0.04 0.79 -12.22
CA LEU A 21 0.60 0.33 -10.98
C LEU A 21 1.69 1.35 -10.59
N LYS A 22 1.33 2.63 -10.49
CA LYS A 22 2.26 3.66 -10.11
C LYS A 22 2.56 3.52 -8.62
N PRO A 23 3.84 3.58 -8.22
CA PRO A 23 4.19 3.67 -6.83
C PRO A 23 3.63 4.94 -6.21
N ASP A 24 3.10 4.83 -5.00
CA ASP A 24 2.77 5.97 -4.16
C ASP A 24 3.89 6.19 -3.14
N LEU A 25 4.30 7.44 -2.92
CA LEU A 25 5.10 7.81 -1.76
C LEU A 25 4.14 8.27 -0.66
N ILE A 26 4.19 7.59 0.49
CA ILE A 26 3.34 7.89 1.64
C ILE A 26 4.19 8.25 2.85
N THR A 27 3.60 9.01 3.76
CA THR A 27 4.17 9.19 5.11
C THR A 27 3.56 8.16 6.04
N MET A 28 4.41 7.41 6.74
CA MET A 28 3.97 6.40 7.70
C MET A 28 4.58 6.71 9.06
N GLN A 29 3.73 6.95 10.06
CA GLN A 29 4.16 6.93 11.45
C GLN A 29 4.05 5.51 11.97
N VAL A 30 5.06 5.04 12.71
CA VAL A 30 5.13 3.69 13.27
C VAL A 30 5.29 3.80 14.78
N ALA A 31 4.41 3.14 15.54
CA ALA A 31 4.41 3.18 16.99
C ALA A 31 5.63 2.51 17.62
N ASP A 32 5.84 2.77 18.90
CA ASP A 32 6.96 2.32 19.73
C ASP A 32 6.86 0.89 20.25
N HIS A 33 5.79 0.17 19.94
CA HIS A 33 5.62 -1.23 20.31
C HIS A 33 4.92 -2.05 19.23
N TYR A 34 5.09 -3.36 19.32
CA TYR A 34 4.25 -4.32 18.60
C TYR A 34 2.94 -4.59 19.34
N GLN A 35 1.88 -4.89 18.60
CA GLN A 35 0.59 -5.30 19.14
C GLN A 35 0.21 -6.69 18.64
N ASP A 36 -0.38 -7.52 19.51
CA ASP A 36 -0.96 -8.81 19.11
C ASP A 36 -2.07 -8.60 18.08
N CYS A 37 -1.98 -9.31 16.97
CA CYS A 37 -2.91 -9.22 15.85
C CYS A 37 -3.05 -10.60 15.18
N THR A 38 -4.07 -10.73 14.33
CA THR A 38 -4.29 -11.94 13.53
C THR A 38 -4.31 -11.57 12.04
N GLY A 39 -3.34 -12.08 11.29
CA GLY A 39 -3.31 -12.06 9.82
C GLY A 39 -3.81 -13.39 9.28
N VAL A 40 -2.94 -14.14 8.59
CA VAL A 40 -3.17 -15.57 8.26
C VAL A 40 -3.20 -16.43 9.54
N GLY A 41 -2.53 -15.98 10.60
CA GLY A 41 -2.58 -16.57 11.94
C GLY A 41 -2.17 -15.54 13.01
N PRO A 42 -2.10 -15.95 14.30
CA PRO A 42 -1.65 -15.08 15.38
C PRO A 42 -0.20 -14.61 15.16
N MET A 43 0.04 -13.30 15.31
CA MET A 43 1.35 -12.69 15.13
C MET A 43 1.45 -11.35 15.86
N LYS A 44 2.63 -10.71 15.77
CA LYS A 44 2.87 -9.35 16.24
C LYS A 44 2.87 -8.38 15.05
N CYS A 45 2.03 -7.35 15.10
CA CYS A 45 1.93 -6.31 14.06
C CYS A 45 2.53 -5.00 14.53
N LEU A 46 3.06 -4.23 13.59
CA LEU A 46 3.29 -2.80 13.82
C LEU A 46 1.95 -2.07 13.86
N LEU A 47 1.91 -0.97 14.62
CA LEU A 47 0.82 0.01 14.55
C LEU A 47 1.29 1.21 13.74
N VAL A 48 0.48 1.62 12.77
CA VAL A 48 0.82 2.74 11.87
C VAL A 48 -0.30 3.75 11.70
N LYS A 49 0.09 5.01 11.46
CA LYS A 49 -0.76 6.07 10.90
C LYS A 49 -0.21 6.42 9.52
N ILE A 50 -1.07 6.35 8.51
CA ILE A 50 -0.70 6.65 7.12
C ILE A 50 -1.22 8.04 6.78
N ASP A 51 -0.36 8.87 6.20
CA ASP A 51 -0.68 10.21 5.67
C ASP A 51 -1.43 11.10 6.67
N GLY A 52 -1.02 11.03 7.95
CA GLY A 52 -1.60 11.84 9.03
C GLY A 52 -2.95 11.34 9.57
N ALA A 53 -3.33 10.10 9.28
CA ALA A 53 -4.54 9.50 9.82
C ALA A 53 -4.61 9.64 11.36
N PRO A 54 -5.80 9.93 11.92
CA PRO A 54 -5.94 10.22 13.35
C PRO A 54 -5.71 8.98 14.23
N ASN A 55 -6.02 7.80 13.71
CA ASN A 55 -6.04 6.55 14.47
C ASN A 55 -4.94 5.58 14.01
N TRP A 56 -4.38 4.87 14.98
CA TRP A 56 -3.45 3.76 14.72
C TRP A 56 -4.18 2.58 14.07
N THR A 57 -3.53 1.95 13.10
CA THR A 57 -4.03 0.77 12.39
C THR A 57 -2.97 -0.32 12.34
N TYR A 58 -3.38 -1.58 12.30
CA TYR A 58 -2.44 -2.69 12.16
C TYR A 58 -1.77 -2.66 10.79
N HIS A 59 -0.44 -2.76 10.79
CA HIS A 59 0.36 -3.01 9.62
C HIS A 59 0.85 -4.46 9.67
N TYR A 60 0.25 -5.28 8.80
CA TYR A 60 0.49 -6.72 8.73
C TYR A 60 1.70 -7.07 7.85
N ALA A 61 2.13 -6.16 6.98
CA ALA A 61 3.25 -6.36 6.07
C ALA A 61 4.57 -5.89 6.71
N GLY A 62 5.69 -6.39 6.20
CA GLY A 62 6.99 -5.79 6.48
C GLY A 62 7.23 -4.55 5.63
N ILE A 63 8.16 -3.70 6.08
CA ILE A 63 8.68 -2.57 5.30
C ILE A 63 10.12 -2.92 4.91
N GLU A 64 10.36 -3.19 3.63
CA GLU A 64 11.67 -3.56 3.11
C GLU A 64 12.70 -2.46 3.40
N GLY A 65 13.85 -2.82 3.96
CA GLY A 65 14.91 -1.88 4.33
C GLY A 65 14.70 -1.14 5.67
N PHE A 66 13.58 -1.36 6.36
CA PHE A 66 13.33 -0.78 7.68
C PHE A 66 13.67 -1.78 8.80
N ALA A 67 14.71 -1.46 9.57
CA ALA A 67 15.05 -2.17 10.80
C ALA A 67 14.35 -1.48 11.97
N TYR A 68 13.19 -2.00 12.36
CA TYR A 68 12.45 -1.49 13.51
C TYR A 68 13.18 -1.83 14.81
N GLU A 69 13.29 -0.85 15.70
CA GLU A 69 13.73 -1.04 17.09
C GLU A 69 12.59 -0.64 18.01
N GLU A 70 12.18 -1.57 18.88
CA GLU A 70 11.13 -1.37 19.88
C GLU A 70 11.52 -0.29 20.90
N GLY A 71 10.53 0.46 21.38
CA GLY A 71 10.70 1.63 22.25
C GLY A 71 10.97 2.94 21.51
N PHE A 72 10.86 2.98 20.18
CA PHE A 72 10.97 4.21 19.39
C PHE A 72 9.74 4.41 18.49
N GLU A 73 9.22 5.63 18.46
CA GLU A 73 8.27 6.05 17.42
C GLU A 73 9.04 6.59 16.21
N TYR A 74 8.58 6.22 15.02
CA TYR A 74 9.20 6.62 13.76
C TYR A 74 8.22 7.41 12.90
N LYS A 75 8.76 8.35 12.13
CA LYS A 75 8.09 8.91 10.95
C LYS A 75 8.91 8.57 9.72
N LEU A 76 8.30 7.90 8.77
CA LEU A 76 8.96 7.34 7.59
C LEU A 76 8.35 7.92 6.31
N THR A 77 9.18 8.07 5.28
CA THR A 77 8.71 8.08 3.89
C THR A 77 8.82 6.65 3.35
N VAL A 78 7.70 6.11 2.88
CA VAL A 78 7.61 4.73 2.39
C VAL A 78 7.07 4.74 0.97
N LYS A 79 7.70 3.97 0.09
CA LYS A 79 7.20 3.68 -1.25
C LYS A 79 6.24 2.49 -1.17
N ARG A 80 5.01 2.68 -1.64
CA ARG A 80 3.94 1.70 -1.66
C ARG A 80 3.64 1.29 -3.09
N GLU A 81 3.79 0.01 -3.41
CA GLU A 81 3.66 -0.52 -4.76
C GLU A 81 2.73 -1.73 -4.81
N LYS A 82 1.85 -1.79 -5.81
CA LYS A 82 1.05 -2.99 -6.08
C LYS A 82 1.94 -4.08 -6.70
N ILE A 83 1.81 -5.30 -6.18
CA ILE A 83 2.48 -6.48 -6.72
C ILE A 83 1.60 -7.07 -7.82
N LYS A 84 2.12 -7.17 -9.05
CA LYS A 84 1.34 -7.63 -10.23
C LYS A 84 0.76 -9.04 -10.06
N ASN A 85 1.54 -9.96 -9.51
CA ASN A 85 1.14 -11.34 -9.23
C ASN A 85 1.44 -11.62 -7.74
N PRO A 86 0.56 -11.21 -6.81
CA PRO A 86 0.83 -11.36 -5.39
C PRO A 86 0.80 -12.85 -4.97
N PRO A 87 1.49 -13.22 -3.89
CA PRO A 87 1.33 -14.55 -3.29
C PRO A 87 -0.12 -14.78 -2.87
N ALA A 88 -0.59 -16.04 -2.91
CA ALA A 88 -1.97 -16.39 -2.57
C ALA A 88 -2.37 -15.93 -1.16
N ASP A 89 -1.46 -16.10 -0.18
CA ASP A 89 -1.67 -15.74 1.22
C ASP A 89 -0.77 -14.56 1.66
N GLY A 90 -0.44 -13.67 0.72
CA GLY A 90 0.46 -12.54 0.92
C GLY A 90 -0.19 -11.19 0.65
N SER A 91 0.47 -10.14 1.11
CA SER A 91 0.08 -8.77 0.78
C SER A 91 0.14 -8.56 -0.74
N SER A 92 -0.88 -7.90 -1.28
CA SER A 92 -0.86 -7.39 -2.66
C SER A 92 -0.05 -6.10 -2.82
N ILE A 93 0.50 -5.59 -1.71
CA ILE A 93 1.24 -4.33 -1.61
C ILE A 93 2.63 -4.60 -1.04
N ARG A 94 3.65 -4.06 -1.71
CA ARG A 94 5.02 -3.97 -1.22
C ARG A 94 5.27 -2.59 -0.63
N TYR A 95 5.92 -2.55 0.54
CA TYR A 95 6.33 -1.33 1.22
C TYR A 95 7.85 -1.31 1.28
N THR A 96 8.48 -0.25 0.76
CA THR A 96 9.94 -0.08 0.79
C THR A 96 10.27 1.23 1.49
N LEU A 97 11.18 1.18 2.46
CA LEU A 97 11.68 2.38 3.12
C LEU A 97 12.38 3.28 2.10
N VAL A 98 11.97 4.54 2.03
CA VAL A 98 12.67 5.56 1.25
C VAL A 98 13.53 6.41 2.16
N ASN A 99 12.99 6.85 3.30
CA ASN A 99 13.72 7.66 4.26
C ASN A 99 13.13 7.53 5.68
N VAL A 100 13.98 7.65 6.69
CA VAL A 100 13.56 7.89 8.08
C VAL A 100 13.55 9.40 8.30
N ILE A 101 12.37 9.98 8.47
CA ILE A 101 12.19 11.41 8.71
C ILE A 101 12.51 11.73 10.17
N GLU A 102 12.06 10.87 11.08
CA GLU A 102 12.18 11.06 12.53
C GLU A 102 12.24 9.71 13.24
N LYS A 103 13.03 9.64 14.31
CA LYS A 103 13.10 8.54 15.28
C LYS A 103 13.18 9.17 16.66
N ILE A 104 12.16 8.99 17.48
CA ILE A 104 12.09 9.54 18.83
C ILE A 104 11.84 8.44 19.84
N LYS A 105 12.41 8.62 21.02
CA LYS A 105 12.07 7.80 22.19
C LYS A 105 10.99 8.55 22.96
N PRO A 106 9.74 8.06 22.99
CA PRO A 106 8.64 8.72 23.69
C PRO A 106 8.83 8.74 25.22
#